data_AF-A0A137NZ86-F1
#
_entry.id   AF-A0A137NZ86-F1
#
_cell.length_a   1.000
_cell.length_b   1.000
_cell.length_c   1.000
_cell.angle_alpha   90.00
_cell.angle_beta   90.00
_cell.angle_gamma   90.00
#
_symmetry.space_group_name_H-M   'P 1'
#
loop_
_entity.id
_entity.type
_entity.pdbx_description
1 polymer ?
#
loop_
_entity_poly.entity_id
_entity_poly.type
_entity_poly.pdbx_seq_one_letter_code
_entity_poly.pdbx_strand_id
1 'polypeptide(L)'
;MRTINKWYSIFRSEENISDKRPTVTSHKISDETLIDLIRKNPDLNMTELGELAGTTASVISIRLKEINRDGERVKYKSKRVGRQKLFSDEFLINLANENPSASITELSSLAGVSFQVVSRRIKQINNFEERIKCKSKKTGKQPKFTDEFLTKLVNENPGITMQKLGELAGVSTSTIWCRLNKIKSKGENIKYYRKKCKNSTSENNQKPKTKVTNQRIIDLINENPELNMSELARLADTSISTISRRIKIIKNSGQVLDYGVKKYLKVGTKAKQVGRPRKFTDAFLIRLINENPDLNMNELAKLANVNVNTIFNRIKKINCEDIKVKYISKNDVSKFSDELIINSVNDNPDLNLEELSKLIGTSPRTISRRLKQINSNGKVINYVKKKPLPKTRVKLTEEFLINLVNENPGLTMAELAKLANVSTGTISNHIRKINSKGAKVNYIYKDSRKIEEQHCES
;
A
#
# COMPACT_ATOMS: atom_id res chain seq x y z
N MET A 1 -68.78 14.30 18.47
CA MET A 1 -68.18 14.10 17.12
C MET A 1 -67.66 15.38 16.43
N ARG A 2 -68.01 16.62 16.84
CA ARG A 2 -67.54 17.84 16.16
C ARG A 2 -66.05 18.20 16.35
N THR A 3 -65.39 17.67 17.38
CA THR A 3 -63.99 17.96 17.69
C THR A 3 -63.01 17.13 16.87
N ILE A 4 -63.35 15.90 16.51
CA ILE A 4 -62.46 14.99 15.75
C ILE A 4 -62.34 15.47 14.29
N ASN A 5 -63.43 15.92 13.67
CA ASN A 5 -63.39 16.47 12.31
C ASN A 5 -62.58 17.78 12.20
N LYS A 6 -62.53 18.59 13.26
CA LYS A 6 -61.74 19.83 13.29
C LYS A 6 -60.23 19.54 13.35
N TRP A 7 -59.82 18.50 14.08
CA TRP A 7 -58.43 18.04 14.09
C TRP A 7 -58.05 17.35 12.77
N TYR A 8 -58.98 16.60 12.18
CA TYR A 8 -58.75 15.93 10.91
C TYR A 8 -58.58 16.90 9.73
N SER A 9 -59.26 18.05 9.73
CA SER A 9 -59.06 19.09 8.71
C SER A 9 -57.73 19.83 8.87
N ILE A 10 -57.31 20.10 10.12
CA ILE A 10 -56.03 20.79 10.40
C ILE A 10 -54.83 19.92 9.98
N PHE A 11 -54.90 18.60 10.21
CA PHE A 11 -53.83 17.68 9.84
C PHE A 11 -53.71 17.38 8.34
N ARG A 12 -54.76 17.68 7.54
CA ARG A 12 -54.78 17.40 6.10
C ARG A 12 -54.46 18.63 5.25
N SER A 13 -54.47 19.83 5.83
CA SER A 13 -54.21 21.09 5.12
C SER A 13 -52.75 21.56 5.17
N GLU A 14 -51.86 20.86 5.88
CA GLU A 14 -50.42 21.17 5.85
C GLU A 14 -49.73 20.45 4.69
N GLU A 15 -49.88 21.02 3.49
CA GLU A 15 -48.83 20.90 2.48
C GLU A 15 -47.57 21.64 2.96
N ASN A 16 -46.46 20.91 3.02
CA ASN A 16 -45.08 21.42 3.07
C ASN A 16 -44.61 22.17 4.34
N ILE A 17 -44.56 21.48 5.48
CA ILE A 17 -43.51 21.77 6.47
C ILE A 17 -42.31 20.89 6.14
N SER A 18 -41.47 21.35 5.21
CA SER A 18 -40.17 20.74 4.96
C SER A 18 -39.21 21.20 6.07
N ASP A 19 -38.80 20.29 6.93
CA ASP A 19 -37.63 20.42 7.82
C ASP A 19 -36.33 20.47 6.99
N LYS A 20 -36.23 21.44 6.08
CA LYS A 20 -34.97 21.80 5.47
C LYS A 20 -34.25 22.70 6.46
N ARG A 21 -33.20 22.14 7.08
CA ARG A 21 -32.10 22.91 7.67
C ARG A 21 -31.82 24.14 6.78
N PRO A 22 -31.45 25.30 7.34
CA PRO A 22 -31.08 26.45 6.55
C PRO A 22 -29.97 26.02 5.59
N THR A 23 -30.35 25.76 4.35
CA THR A 23 -29.41 25.54 3.28
C THR A 23 -28.75 26.88 3.12
N VAL A 24 -27.50 26.98 3.57
CA VAL A 24 -26.57 28.01 3.11
C VAL A 24 -26.87 28.16 1.63
N THR A 25 -27.41 29.32 1.25
CA THR A 25 -27.80 29.64 -0.11
C THR A 25 -26.52 29.63 -0.91
N SER A 26 -26.08 28.45 -1.33
CA SER A 26 -24.96 28.26 -2.22
C SER A 26 -25.30 29.10 -3.42
N HIS A 27 -24.60 30.22 -3.58
CA HIS A 27 -24.84 31.14 -4.67
C HIS A 27 -24.67 30.31 -5.95
N LYS A 28 -25.80 29.97 -6.58
CA LYS A 28 -25.79 29.17 -7.79
C LYS A 28 -25.31 30.10 -8.88
N ILE A 29 -24.05 29.95 -9.27
CA ILE A 29 -23.55 30.60 -10.48
C ILE A 29 -24.46 30.15 -11.64
N SER A 30 -24.92 31.11 -12.44
CA SER A 30 -25.69 30.81 -13.64
C SER A 30 -24.76 30.27 -14.72
N ASP A 31 -25.31 29.55 -15.70
CA ASP A 31 -24.50 28.97 -16.76
C ASP A 31 -23.87 30.09 -17.62
N GLU A 32 -24.60 31.17 -17.86
CA GLU A 32 -24.21 32.35 -18.62
C GLU A 32 -23.05 33.09 -17.95
N THR A 33 -23.13 33.30 -16.64
CA THR A 33 -22.04 33.95 -15.87
C THR A 33 -20.77 33.11 -15.88
N LEU A 34 -20.90 31.78 -15.80
CA LEU A 34 -19.75 30.88 -15.89
C LEU A 34 -19.12 30.84 -17.30
N ILE A 35 -19.96 30.85 -18.34
CA ILE A 35 -19.51 30.92 -19.75
C ILE A 35 -18.72 32.21 -19.98
N ASP A 36 -19.25 33.35 -19.54
CA ASP A 36 -18.59 34.65 -19.69
C ASP A 36 -17.30 34.74 -18.88
N LEU A 37 -17.27 34.17 -17.67
CA LEU A 37 -16.08 34.13 -16.83
C LEU A 37 -14.92 33.40 -17.54
N ILE A 38 -15.22 32.27 -18.19
CA ILE A 38 -14.23 31.46 -18.91
C ILE A 38 -13.78 32.14 -20.21
N ARG A 39 -14.71 32.79 -20.93
CA ARG A 39 -14.37 33.54 -22.15
C ARG A 39 -13.48 34.73 -21.86
N LYS A 40 -13.75 35.47 -20.78
CA LYS A 40 -12.93 36.60 -20.35
C LYS A 40 -11.57 36.17 -19.81
N ASN A 41 -11.48 34.96 -19.24
CA ASN A 41 -10.27 34.47 -18.59
C ASN A 41 -9.91 33.06 -19.07
N PRO A 42 -9.55 32.88 -20.36
CA PRO A 42 -9.16 31.57 -20.88
C PRO A 42 -7.88 31.06 -20.19
N ASP A 43 -7.17 31.96 -19.50
CA ASP A 43 -5.91 31.65 -18.87
C ASP A 43 -5.95 30.93 -17.52
N LEU A 44 -7.09 30.99 -16.85
CA LEU A 44 -7.22 30.57 -15.46
C LEU A 44 -7.44 29.06 -15.28
N ASN A 45 -6.91 28.54 -14.19
CA ASN A 45 -7.17 27.19 -13.72
C ASN A 45 -8.51 27.11 -12.95
N MET A 46 -8.99 25.89 -12.69
CA MET A 46 -10.31 25.67 -12.04
C MET A 46 -10.41 26.27 -10.63
N THR A 47 -9.30 26.39 -9.90
CA THR A 47 -9.28 26.98 -8.57
C THR A 47 -9.45 28.49 -8.65
N GLU A 48 -8.69 29.15 -9.52
CA GLU A 48 -8.79 30.60 -9.75
C GLU A 48 -10.18 30.98 -10.28
N LEU A 49 -10.74 30.18 -11.19
CA LEU A 49 -12.12 30.35 -11.65
C LEU A 49 -13.12 30.18 -10.51
N GLY A 50 -12.89 29.24 -9.59
CA GLY A 50 -13.71 29.07 -8.39
C GLY A 50 -13.67 30.29 -7.48
N GLU A 51 -12.48 30.82 -7.20
CA GLU A 51 -12.28 32.01 -6.37
C GLU A 51 -13.00 33.23 -6.95
N LEU A 52 -12.85 33.50 -8.26
CA LEU A 52 -13.57 34.60 -8.92
C LEU A 52 -15.08 34.42 -8.92
N ALA A 53 -15.54 33.18 -8.99
CA ALA A 53 -16.95 32.81 -8.96
C ALA A 53 -17.55 32.77 -7.55
N GLY A 54 -16.75 32.96 -6.49
CA GLY A 54 -17.19 32.77 -5.11
C GLY A 54 -17.62 31.32 -4.80
N THR A 55 -17.01 30.33 -5.47
CA THR A 55 -17.35 28.91 -5.32
C THR A 55 -16.11 28.01 -5.38
N THR A 56 -16.30 26.70 -5.33
CA THR A 56 -15.19 25.74 -5.34
C THR A 56 -14.89 25.24 -6.75
N ALA A 57 -13.63 24.88 -7.01
CA ALA A 57 -13.18 24.28 -8.27
C ALA A 57 -14.01 23.05 -8.69
N SER A 58 -14.47 22.25 -7.73
CA SER A 58 -15.31 21.08 -7.99
C SER A 58 -16.69 21.48 -8.50
N VAL A 59 -17.30 22.53 -7.92
CA VAL A 59 -18.59 23.06 -8.38
C VAL A 59 -18.48 23.57 -9.81
N ILE A 60 -17.44 24.35 -10.13
CA ILE A 60 -17.17 24.82 -11.50
C ILE A 60 -17.01 23.64 -12.47
N SER A 61 -16.24 22.62 -12.10
CA SER A 61 -16.02 21.44 -12.95
C SER A 61 -17.29 20.65 -13.19
N ILE A 62 -18.15 20.48 -12.18
CA ILE A 62 -19.44 19.81 -12.32
C ILE A 62 -20.35 20.61 -13.25
N ARG A 63 -20.47 21.93 -13.04
CA ARG A 63 -21.30 22.80 -13.88
C ARG A 63 -20.85 22.80 -15.34
N LEU A 64 -19.54 22.84 -15.61
CA LEU A 64 -19.04 22.75 -16.99
C LEU A 64 -19.39 21.44 -17.68
N LYS A 65 -19.42 20.32 -16.95
CA LYS A 65 -19.88 19.04 -17.48
C LYS A 65 -21.38 19.03 -17.75
N GLU A 66 -22.17 19.73 -16.94
CA GLU A 66 -23.62 19.89 -17.16
C GLU A 66 -23.89 20.76 -18.38
N ILE A 67 -23.23 21.92 -18.51
CA ILE A 67 -23.35 22.84 -19.65
C ILE A 67 -23.00 22.16 -20.97
N ASN A 68 -21.99 21.29 -20.96
CA ASN A 68 -21.53 20.57 -22.16
C ASN A 68 -22.24 19.22 -22.39
N ARG A 69 -23.30 18.88 -21.62
CA ARG A 69 -23.97 17.58 -21.72
C ARG A 69 -24.66 17.38 -23.07
N ASP A 70 -25.30 18.43 -23.60
CA ASP A 70 -26.08 18.40 -24.85
C ASP A 70 -25.29 18.89 -26.07
N GLY A 71 -23.95 19.02 -25.93
CA GLY A 71 -23.05 19.54 -26.95
C GLY A 71 -22.01 20.48 -26.37
N GLU A 72 -20.88 20.67 -27.06
CA GLU A 72 -19.77 21.51 -26.57
C GLU A 72 -20.15 23.00 -26.68
N ARG A 73 -20.68 23.59 -25.60
CA ARG A 73 -20.98 25.03 -25.49
C ARG A 73 -19.78 25.84 -24.99
N VAL A 74 -18.90 25.22 -24.19
CA VAL A 74 -17.70 25.85 -23.62
C VAL A 74 -16.48 24.95 -23.78
N LYS A 75 -15.49 25.42 -24.52
CA LYS A 75 -14.20 24.75 -24.71
C LYS A 75 -13.22 25.14 -23.62
N TYR A 76 -13.25 24.44 -22.48
CA TYR A 76 -12.27 24.62 -21.41
C TYR A 76 -11.17 23.56 -21.49
N LYS A 77 -9.92 23.99 -21.71
CA LYS A 77 -8.76 23.09 -21.63
C LYS A 77 -8.30 23.03 -20.17
N SER A 78 -8.42 21.85 -19.55
CA SER A 78 -7.93 21.65 -18.18
C SER A 78 -6.46 22.01 -18.07
N LYS A 79 -6.19 23.10 -17.36
CA LYS A 79 -4.85 23.51 -16.99
C LYS A 79 -4.46 22.72 -15.77
N ARG A 80 -3.41 21.90 -15.91
CA ARG A 80 -2.78 21.31 -14.74
C ARG A 80 -2.39 22.50 -13.87
N VAL A 81 -2.86 22.51 -12.62
CA VAL A 81 -2.27 23.34 -11.58
C VAL A 81 -0.82 22.88 -11.53
N GLY A 82 0.05 23.52 -12.30
CA GLY A 82 1.47 23.46 -12.06
C GLY A 82 1.56 23.85 -10.61
N ARG A 83 2.06 22.96 -9.73
CA ARG A 83 2.39 23.33 -8.35
C ARG A 83 2.98 24.72 -8.45
N GLN A 84 2.32 25.73 -7.87
CA GLN A 84 2.89 27.05 -7.83
C GLN A 84 4.33 26.84 -7.41
N LYS A 85 5.28 27.20 -8.29
CA LYS A 85 6.69 27.14 -7.94
C LYS A 85 6.87 28.25 -6.92
N LEU A 86 6.51 27.96 -5.67
CA LEU A 86 6.90 28.74 -4.48
C LEU A 86 8.43 28.91 -4.42
N PHE A 87 9.14 28.15 -5.24
CA PHE A 87 10.58 28.17 -5.40
C PHE A 87 10.95 28.50 -6.85
N SER A 88 10.76 29.76 -7.24
CA SER A 88 11.27 30.32 -8.51
C SER A 88 12.73 30.76 -8.34
N ASP A 89 13.43 30.95 -9.47
CA ASP A 89 14.82 31.43 -9.44
C ASP A 89 14.88 32.88 -8.96
N GLU A 90 13.93 33.72 -9.39
CA GLU A 90 13.79 35.11 -8.90
C GLU A 90 13.58 35.16 -7.39
N PHE A 91 12.71 34.30 -6.84
CA PHE A 91 12.50 34.24 -5.39
C PHE A 91 13.81 33.92 -4.67
N LEU A 92 14.57 32.94 -5.17
CA LEU A 92 15.83 32.53 -4.53
C LEU A 92 16.93 33.58 -4.69
N ILE A 93 16.96 34.31 -5.81
CA ILE A 93 17.88 35.43 -6.06
C ILE A 93 17.56 36.58 -5.09
N ASN A 94 16.30 36.99 -5.00
CA ASN A 94 15.87 38.07 -4.09
C ASN A 94 16.15 37.71 -2.64
N LEU A 95 15.79 36.49 -2.22
CA LEU A 95 16.03 36.00 -0.86
C LEU A 95 17.53 36.00 -0.49
N ALA A 96 18.40 35.64 -1.44
CA ALA A 96 19.84 35.68 -1.23
C ALA A 96 20.42 37.10 -1.23
N ASN A 97 19.87 38.01 -2.05
CA ASN A 97 20.27 39.41 -2.10
C ASN A 97 19.85 40.19 -0.85
N GLU A 98 18.68 39.89 -0.30
CA GLU A 98 18.20 40.41 0.98
C GLU A 98 19.04 39.91 2.17
N ASN A 99 19.71 38.75 2.01
CA ASN A 99 20.47 38.10 3.08
C ASN A 99 21.90 37.73 2.62
N PRO A 100 22.77 38.71 2.28
CA PRO A 100 24.07 38.44 1.64
C PRO A 100 25.07 37.71 2.55
N SER A 101 24.83 37.70 3.86
CA SER A 101 25.63 36.96 4.85
C SER A 101 25.09 35.55 5.13
N ALA A 102 23.89 35.21 4.66
CA ALA A 102 23.22 33.97 5.02
C ALA A 102 23.89 32.74 4.41
N SER A 103 23.93 31.66 5.19
CA SER A 103 24.37 30.35 4.70
C SER A 103 23.27 29.66 3.88
N ILE A 104 23.63 28.71 3.03
CA ILE A 104 22.66 27.90 2.26
C ILE A 104 21.63 27.22 3.19
N THR A 105 22.05 26.85 4.41
CA THR A 105 21.16 26.28 5.42
C THR A 105 20.13 27.28 5.93
N GLU A 106 20.54 28.51 6.21
CA GLU A 106 19.66 29.61 6.63
C GLU A 106 18.69 29.96 5.49
N LEU A 107 19.19 30.09 4.26
CA LEU A 107 18.35 30.31 3.06
C LEU A 107 17.34 29.17 2.85
N SER A 108 17.71 27.92 3.12
CA SER A 108 16.78 26.79 3.03
C SER A 108 15.68 26.82 4.08
N SER A 109 16.00 27.31 5.27
CA SER A 109 15.01 27.49 6.35
C SER A 109 14.05 28.62 6.00
N LEU A 110 14.56 29.76 5.52
CA LEU A 110 13.76 30.91 5.09
C LEU A 110 12.85 30.58 3.90
N ALA A 111 13.34 29.80 2.94
CA ALA A 111 12.57 29.39 1.77
C ALA A 111 11.59 28.23 2.03
N GLY A 112 11.57 27.64 3.22
CA GLY A 112 10.72 26.49 3.55
C GLY A 112 11.00 25.25 2.70
N VAL A 113 12.20 25.10 2.17
CA VAL A 113 12.59 23.99 1.27
C VAL A 113 13.86 23.29 1.76
N SER A 114 14.08 22.05 1.33
CA SER A 114 15.26 21.30 1.78
C SER A 114 16.57 21.94 1.30
N PHE A 115 17.60 21.86 2.14
CA PHE A 115 18.98 22.29 1.83
C PHE A 115 19.47 21.80 0.44
N GLN A 116 19.19 20.54 0.10
CA GLN A 116 19.64 19.95 -1.18
C GLN A 116 18.99 20.62 -2.39
N VAL A 117 17.73 21.03 -2.28
CA VAL A 117 16.99 21.73 -3.34
C VAL A 117 17.58 23.12 -3.54
N VAL A 118 17.80 23.86 -2.46
CA VAL A 118 18.43 25.19 -2.51
C VAL A 118 19.84 25.11 -3.06
N SER A 119 20.68 24.21 -2.54
CA SER A 119 22.05 24.04 -3.00
C SER A 119 22.12 23.69 -4.48
N ARG A 120 21.27 22.76 -4.95
CA ARG A 120 21.21 22.40 -6.37
C ARG A 120 20.76 23.58 -7.23
N ARG A 121 19.77 24.35 -6.78
CA ARG A 121 19.23 25.46 -7.57
C ARG A 121 20.18 26.65 -7.65
N ILE A 122 20.82 27.02 -6.54
CA ILE A 122 21.89 28.04 -6.54
C ILE A 122 23.01 27.65 -7.50
N LYS A 123 23.45 26.38 -7.50
CA LYS A 123 24.44 25.90 -8.48
C LYS A 123 23.96 26.03 -9.92
N GLN A 124 22.69 25.72 -10.19
CA GLN A 124 22.12 25.87 -11.52
C GLN A 124 22.07 27.33 -11.95
N ILE A 125 21.58 28.23 -11.10
CA ILE A 125 21.51 29.68 -11.37
C ILE A 125 22.91 30.21 -11.67
N ASN A 126 23.88 29.96 -10.78
CA ASN A 126 25.25 30.45 -10.96
C ASN A 126 26.00 29.81 -12.15
N ASN A 127 25.52 28.69 -12.69
CA ASN A 127 26.10 28.08 -13.88
C ASN A 127 25.65 28.77 -15.18
N PHE A 128 24.51 29.48 -15.17
CA PHE A 128 24.02 30.24 -16.32
C PHE A 128 24.38 31.72 -16.22
N GLU A 129 24.32 32.29 -15.01
CA GLU A 129 24.64 33.68 -14.75
C GLU A 129 25.01 33.80 -13.27
N GLU A 130 26.20 34.29 -12.94
CA GLU A 130 26.65 34.38 -11.55
C GLU A 130 25.85 35.45 -10.79
N ARG A 131 24.74 35.05 -10.15
CA ARG A 131 23.78 35.97 -9.50
C ARG A 131 23.69 35.81 -7.99
N ILE A 132 24.07 34.66 -7.43
CA ILE A 132 23.90 34.37 -5.99
C ILE A 132 25.26 34.16 -5.32
N LYS A 133 25.69 35.15 -4.54
CA LYS A 133 26.92 35.09 -3.72
C LYS A 133 26.62 34.64 -2.30
N CYS A 134 26.49 33.33 -2.07
CA CYS A 134 26.39 32.80 -0.70
C CYS A 134 27.77 32.64 -0.09
N LYS A 135 27.98 33.13 1.14
CA LYS A 135 29.17 32.80 1.91
C LYS A 135 29.13 31.30 2.22
N SER A 136 30.00 30.53 1.57
CA SER A 136 30.35 29.23 2.13
C SER A 136 31.00 29.52 3.48
N LYS A 137 30.35 29.18 4.59
CA LYS A 137 31.03 29.03 5.88
C LYS A 137 32.07 27.93 5.67
N LYS A 138 33.23 28.29 5.11
CA LYS A 138 34.43 27.49 5.19
C LYS A 138 34.71 27.46 6.69
N THR A 139 34.31 26.38 7.34
CA THR A 139 34.79 26.04 8.67
C THR A 139 36.29 26.30 8.63
N GLY A 140 36.78 27.27 9.41
CA GLY A 140 38.19 27.66 9.42
C GLY A 140 39.05 26.40 9.47
N LYS A 141 40.17 26.38 8.73
CA LYS A 141 41.06 25.20 8.61
C LYS A 141 41.18 24.53 9.98
N GLN A 142 40.43 23.45 10.17
CA GLN A 142 40.50 22.67 11.39
C GLN A 142 41.97 22.25 11.53
N PRO A 143 42.58 22.37 12.72
CA PRO A 143 43.93 21.88 12.94
C PRO A 143 44.01 20.46 12.38
N LYS A 144 45.04 20.18 11.57
CA LYS A 144 45.16 18.89 10.89
C LYS A 144 44.99 17.80 11.94
N PHE A 145 43.95 16.98 11.79
CA PHE A 145 43.71 15.85 12.67
C PHE A 145 44.87 14.86 12.46
N THR A 146 45.92 14.98 13.26
CA THR A 146 47.13 14.14 13.27
C THR A 146 47.04 13.12 14.39
N ASP A 147 47.81 12.04 14.27
CA ASP A 147 47.86 10.99 15.31
C ASP A 147 48.43 11.56 16.62
N GLU A 148 49.40 12.47 16.52
CA GLU A 148 49.98 13.21 17.66
C GLU A 148 48.95 14.09 18.38
N PHE A 149 48.13 14.84 17.63
CA PHE A 149 47.05 15.65 18.21
C PHE A 149 46.05 14.76 18.98
N LEU A 150 45.68 13.62 18.40
CA LEU A 150 44.73 12.70 19.01
C LEU A 150 45.32 12.02 20.26
N THR A 151 46.59 11.62 20.23
CA THR A 151 47.29 11.03 21.38
C THR A 151 47.41 12.03 22.52
N LYS A 152 47.79 13.29 22.23
CA LYS A 152 47.85 14.37 23.22
C LYS A 152 46.48 14.63 23.85
N LEU A 153 45.45 14.79 23.02
CA LEU A 153 44.08 15.06 23.46
C LEU A 153 43.53 13.97 24.39
N VAL A 154 43.82 12.70 24.08
CA VAL A 154 43.39 11.55 24.88
C VAL A 154 44.18 11.41 26.18
N ASN A 155 45.49 11.66 26.15
CA ASN A 155 46.35 11.56 27.33
C ASN A 155 46.11 12.72 28.32
N GLU A 156 45.77 13.91 27.84
CA GLU A 156 45.40 15.07 28.67
C GLU A 156 44.03 14.90 29.35
N ASN A 157 43.16 14.03 28.81
CA ASN A 157 41.78 13.86 29.28
C ASN A 157 41.43 12.38 29.55
N PRO A 158 42.12 11.69 30.47
CA PRO A 158 41.86 10.28 30.75
C PRO A 158 40.43 10.12 31.33
N GLY A 159 39.51 9.59 30.54
CA GLY A 159 38.11 9.35 30.94
C GLY A 159 37.06 10.07 30.10
N ILE A 160 37.47 10.89 29.14
CA ILE A 160 36.57 11.54 28.18
C ILE A 160 35.85 10.51 27.28
N THR A 161 34.59 10.77 26.95
CA THR A 161 33.81 9.89 26.07
C THR A 161 34.22 10.06 24.61
N MET A 162 34.06 9.02 23.79
CA MET A 162 34.32 9.09 22.34
C MET A 162 33.55 10.22 21.64
N GLN A 163 32.33 10.49 22.10
CA GLN A 163 31.49 11.56 21.54
C GLN A 163 32.10 12.94 21.82
N LYS A 164 32.55 13.19 23.06
CA LYS A 164 33.18 14.45 23.43
C LYS A 164 34.54 14.63 22.74
N LEU A 165 35.30 13.55 22.54
CA LEU A 165 36.50 13.58 21.70
C LEU A 165 36.17 13.95 20.24
N GLY A 166 35.06 13.44 19.70
CA GLY A 166 34.56 13.77 18.36
C GLY A 166 34.29 15.26 18.20
N GLU A 167 33.62 15.85 19.19
CA GLU A 167 33.33 17.28 19.24
C GLU A 167 34.60 18.12 19.33
N LEU A 168 35.53 17.76 20.23
CA LEU A 168 36.78 18.51 20.42
C LEU A 168 37.71 18.44 19.20
N ALA A 169 37.73 17.30 18.51
CA ALA A 169 38.57 17.09 17.33
C ALA A 169 37.88 17.47 16.01
N GLY A 170 36.60 17.87 16.04
CA GLY A 170 35.82 18.21 14.84
C GLY A 170 35.64 17.05 13.87
N VAL A 171 35.65 15.80 14.34
CA VAL A 171 35.59 14.58 13.52
C VAL A 171 34.60 13.56 14.08
N SER A 172 34.16 12.61 13.24
CA SER A 172 33.24 11.58 13.68
C SER A 172 33.87 10.64 14.73
N THR A 173 33.04 10.10 15.63
CA THR A 173 33.44 9.10 16.62
C THR A 173 34.09 7.87 15.99
N SER A 174 33.58 7.45 14.84
CA SER A 174 34.13 6.34 14.04
C SER A 174 35.55 6.64 13.55
N THR A 175 35.82 7.87 13.11
CA THR A 175 37.15 8.30 12.66
C THR A 175 38.16 8.24 13.80
N ILE A 176 37.77 8.74 14.98
CA ILE A 176 38.60 8.69 16.19
C ILE A 176 38.90 7.24 16.58
N TRP A 177 37.89 6.38 16.62
CA TRP A 177 38.05 4.98 16.99
C TRP A 177 39.00 4.23 16.05
N CYS A 178 38.83 4.41 14.73
CA CYS A 178 39.72 3.80 13.74
C CYS A 178 41.17 4.26 13.93
N ARG A 179 41.39 5.54 14.20
CA ARG A 179 42.75 6.07 14.42
C ARG A 179 43.37 5.60 15.72
N LEU A 180 42.64 5.59 16.84
CA LEU A 180 43.14 5.08 18.12
C LEU A 180 43.55 3.61 18.02
N ASN A 181 42.77 2.79 17.31
CA ASN A 181 43.15 1.39 17.07
C ASN A 181 44.42 1.27 16.23
N LYS A 182 44.59 2.15 15.22
CA LYS A 182 45.79 2.18 14.38
C LYS A 182 47.02 2.59 15.20
N ILE A 183 46.90 3.61 16.04
CA ILE A 183 47.96 4.06 16.95
C ILE A 183 48.33 2.94 17.93
N LYS A 184 47.33 2.31 18.55
CA LYS A 184 47.53 1.16 19.45
C LYS A 184 48.22 -0.01 18.76
N SER A 185 47.88 -0.30 17.51
CA SER A 185 48.51 -1.37 16.73
C SER A 185 49.98 -1.10 16.38
N LYS A 186 50.43 0.15 16.45
CA LYS A 186 51.84 0.55 16.28
C LYS A 186 52.66 0.46 17.58
N GLY A 187 52.05 0.06 18.71
CA GLY A 187 52.72 -0.04 20.00
C GLY A 187 52.78 1.27 20.80
N GLU A 188 52.16 2.35 20.32
CA GLU A 188 52.05 3.59 21.07
C GLU A 188 51.08 3.42 22.25
N ASN A 189 51.53 3.81 23.44
CA ASN A 189 50.83 3.56 24.69
C ASN A 189 49.78 4.65 24.95
N ILE A 190 48.54 4.43 24.51
CA ILE A 190 47.42 5.34 24.75
C ILE A 190 46.65 4.90 26.00
N LYS A 191 46.52 5.80 26.99
CA LYS A 191 45.75 5.57 28.24
C LYS A 191 44.24 5.77 28.05
N TYR A 192 43.66 5.23 26.96
CA TYR A 192 42.22 5.32 26.73
C TYR A 192 41.49 4.09 27.27
N TYR A 193 40.80 4.26 28.39
CA TYR A 193 39.86 3.26 28.90
C TYR A 193 38.46 3.58 28.39
N ARG A 194 37.92 2.69 27.55
CA ARG A 194 36.55 2.83 27.05
C ARG A 194 35.58 2.75 28.23
N LYS A 195 35.07 3.90 28.67
CA LYS A 195 33.99 3.96 29.65
C LYS A 195 32.76 3.31 29.02
N LYS A 196 32.40 2.11 29.47
CA LYS A 196 31.16 1.44 29.04
C LYS A 196 30.01 2.30 29.53
N CYS A 197 29.30 2.98 28.62
CA CYS A 197 28.01 3.56 28.97
C CYS A 197 27.09 2.40 29.35
N LYS A 198 26.75 2.29 30.64
CA LYS A 198 25.62 1.48 31.08
C LYS A 198 24.38 2.12 30.44
N ASN A 199 23.81 1.48 29.43
CA ASN A 199 22.39 1.60 29.09
C ASN A 199 21.96 0.38 28.25
N SER A 200 20.94 -0.30 28.76
CA SER A 200 20.05 -1.32 28.20
C SER A 200 20.63 -2.68 27.72
N THR A 201 20.48 -3.67 28.63
CA THR A 201 19.88 -5.00 28.40
C THR A 201 20.52 -5.97 27.39
N SER A 202 21.42 -6.84 27.86
CA SER A 202 21.24 -8.32 27.84
C SER A 202 22.44 -9.01 28.49
N GLU A 203 22.35 -9.26 29.79
CA GLU A 203 23.09 -10.36 30.42
C GLU A 203 22.23 -11.62 30.24
N ASN A 204 22.43 -12.36 29.15
CA ASN A 204 22.29 -13.81 29.17
C ASN A 204 22.80 -14.41 27.85
N ASN A 205 23.38 -15.61 27.97
CA ASN A 205 23.90 -16.51 26.92
C ASN A 205 25.38 -16.37 26.55
N GLN A 206 26.27 -16.75 27.47
CA GLN A 206 27.48 -17.46 27.07
C GLN A 206 27.12 -18.92 26.78
N LYS A 207 26.58 -19.19 25.57
CA LYS A 207 26.50 -20.57 25.06
C LYS A 207 27.89 -21.02 24.59
N PRO A 208 28.27 -22.30 24.79
CA PRO A 208 29.54 -22.84 24.33
C PRO A 208 29.65 -22.69 22.81
N LYS A 209 30.73 -22.04 22.33
CA LYS A 209 30.97 -21.84 20.89
C LYS A 209 31.33 -23.18 20.25
N THR A 210 30.36 -23.83 19.62
CA THR A 210 30.60 -24.96 18.72
C THR A 210 31.52 -24.52 17.58
N LYS A 211 32.67 -25.20 17.44
CA LYS A 211 33.62 -24.95 16.35
C LYS A 211 33.01 -25.44 15.04
N VAL A 212 32.51 -24.51 14.23
CA VAL A 212 32.03 -24.82 12.87
C VAL A 212 33.22 -25.14 11.96
N THR A 213 33.24 -26.36 11.41
CA THR A 213 34.28 -26.89 10.50
C THR A 213 34.06 -26.41 9.08
N ASN A 214 35.11 -26.39 8.25
CA ASN A 214 35.00 -26.01 6.84
C ASN A 214 34.08 -26.97 6.07
N GLN A 215 34.16 -28.28 6.35
CA GLN A 215 33.31 -29.28 5.71
C GLN A 215 31.82 -29.00 5.96
N ARG A 216 31.45 -28.70 7.21
CA ARG A 216 30.06 -28.38 7.55
C ARG A 216 29.53 -27.15 6.81
N ILE A 217 30.38 -26.17 6.50
CA ILE A 217 30.01 -24.99 5.70
C ILE A 217 29.79 -25.35 4.24
N ILE A 218 30.61 -26.26 3.68
CA ILE A 218 30.49 -26.74 2.31
C ILE A 218 29.17 -27.50 2.16
N ASP A 219 28.89 -28.44 3.07
CA ASP A 219 27.67 -29.25 3.06
C ASP A 219 26.44 -28.35 3.15
N LEU A 220 26.42 -27.38 4.07
CA LEU A 220 25.30 -26.44 4.23
C LEU A 220 25.05 -25.59 2.97
N ILE A 221 26.10 -25.20 2.25
CA ILE A 221 25.99 -24.42 1.02
C ILE A 221 25.52 -25.29 -0.13
N ASN A 222 25.99 -26.53 -0.23
CA ASN A 222 25.61 -27.47 -1.29
C ASN A 222 24.17 -27.96 -1.13
N GLU A 223 23.74 -28.25 0.10
CA GLU A 223 22.36 -28.64 0.42
C GLU A 223 21.40 -27.46 0.24
N ASN A 224 21.89 -26.23 0.43
CA ASN A 224 21.04 -25.04 0.43
C ASN A 224 21.69 -23.88 -0.35
N PRO A 225 21.87 -24.02 -1.69
CA PRO A 225 22.56 -23.02 -2.49
C PRO A 225 21.85 -21.67 -2.46
N GLU A 226 20.54 -21.67 -2.14
CA GLU A 226 19.69 -20.48 -2.09
C GLU A 226 19.80 -19.63 -0.82
N LEU A 227 20.39 -20.16 0.26
CA LEU A 227 20.42 -19.44 1.53
C LEU A 227 21.40 -18.26 1.51
N ASN A 228 20.97 -17.18 2.16
CA ASN A 228 21.84 -16.04 2.38
C ASN A 228 22.74 -16.25 3.61
N MET A 229 23.74 -15.38 3.78
CA MET A 229 24.77 -15.50 4.82
C MET A 229 24.20 -15.57 6.24
N SER A 230 23.02 -15.00 6.45
CA SER A 230 22.36 -14.90 7.75
C SER A 230 21.54 -16.13 8.06
N GLU A 231 20.93 -16.72 7.05
CA GLU A 231 20.27 -18.02 7.16
C GLU A 231 21.29 -19.14 7.36
N LEU A 232 22.41 -19.11 6.62
CA LEU A 232 23.53 -20.02 6.84
C LEU A 232 24.11 -19.89 8.25
N ALA A 233 24.26 -18.65 8.74
CA ALA A 233 24.70 -18.39 10.11
C ALA A 233 23.73 -18.95 11.15
N ARG A 234 22.41 -18.82 10.91
CA ARG A 234 21.36 -19.38 11.77
C ARG A 234 21.39 -20.90 11.78
N LEU A 235 21.53 -21.55 10.61
CA LEU A 235 21.59 -23.02 10.51
C LEU A 235 22.86 -23.61 11.12
N ALA A 236 23.98 -22.89 11.02
CA ALA A 236 25.24 -23.30 11.61
C ALA A 236 25.41 -22.90 13.08
N ASP A 237 24.36 -22.32 13.70
CA ASP A 237 24.36 -21.73 15.05
C ASP A 237 25.62 -20.89 15.33
N THR A 238 25.97 -20.01 14.39
CA THR A 238 27.18 -19.19 14.48
C THR A 238 26.96 -17.79 13.92
N SER A 239 27.97 -16.95 14.01
CA SER A 239 27.88 -15.58 13.51
C SER A 239 28.10 -15.51 12.00
N ILE A 240 27.41 -14.57 11.35
CA ILE A 240 27.58 -14.21 9.92
C ILE A 240 29.06 -13.97 9.58
N SER A 241 29.80 -13.33 10.49
CA SER A 241 31.22 -13.05 10.31
C SER A 241 32.08 -14.31 10.37
N THR A 242 31.72 -15.31 11.19
CA THR A 242 32.35 -16.64 11.20
C THR A 242 32.13 -17.35 9.85
N ILE A 243 30.90 -17.40 9.35
CA ILE A 243 30.55 -18.01 8.06
C ILE A 243 31.32 -17.36 6.91
N SER A 244 31.28 -16.02 6.83
CA SER A 244 31.96 -15.25 5.79
C SER A 244 33.47 -15.47 5.80
N ARG A 245 34.09 -15.50 6.99
CA ARG A 245 35.52 -15.80 7.14
C ARG A 245 35.84 -17.21 6.65
N ARG A 246 35.02 -18.21 6.99
CA ARG A 246 35.21 -19.62 6.60
C ARG A 246 35.07 -19.81 5.09
N ILE A 247 34.06 -19.23 4.46
CA ILE A 247 33.89 -19.24 3.00
C ILE A 247 35.12 -18.65 2.30
N LYS A 248 35.66 -17.54 2.82
CA LYS A 248 36.87 -16.93 2.27
C LYS A 248 38.08 -17.87 2.37
N ILE A 249 38.23 -18.58 3.49
CA ILE A 249 39.30 -19.57 3.68
C ILE A 249 39.14 -20.74 2.69
N ILE A 250 37.93 -21.27 2.53
CA ILE A 250 37.62 -22.39 1.61
C ILE A 250 37.93 -22.01 0.14
N LYS A 251 37.55 -20.80 -0.27
CA LYS A 251 37.85 -20.30 -1.62
C LYS A 251 39.36 -20.12 -1.85
N ASN A 252 40.08 -19.67 -0.81
CA ASN A 252 41.52 -19.49 -0.89
C ASN A 252 42.30 -20.81 -0.84
N SER A 253 41.72 -21.91 -0.35
CA SER A 253 42.35 -23.23 -0.33
C SER A 253 42.16 -24.03 -1.63
N GLY A 254 41.63 -23.43 -2.70
CA GLY A 254 41.47 -24.08 -4.01
C GLY A 254 40.26 -25.00 -4.15
N GLN A 255 39.40 -25.09 -3.12
CA GLN A 255 38.14 -25.83 -3.22
C GLN A 255 37.10 -24.99 -3.99
N VAL A 256 36.47 -25.60 -4.99
CA VAL A 256 35.42 -24.97 -5.81
C VAL A 256 34.15 -24.84 -4.97
N LEU A 257 33.88 -23.62 -4.50
CA LEU A 257 32.67 -23.28 -3.75
C LEU A 257 31.90 -22.18 -4.49
N ASP A 258 30.84 -22.56 -5.20
CA ASP A 258 29.98 -21.64 -5.93
C ASP A 258 28.98 -20.94 -5.00
N TYR A 259 29.49 -20.00 -4.20
CA TYR A 259 28.68 -19.19 -3.31
C TYR A 259 28.89 -17.69 -3.55
N GLY A 260 27.82 -17.02 -3.99
CA GLY A 260 27.74 -15.56 -4.18
C GLY A 260 27.06 -14.85 -3.00
N VAL A 261 27.47 -13.62 -2.69
CA VAL A 261 26.88 -12.83 -1.59
C VAL A 261 25.42 -12.47 -1.89
N LYS A 262 24.47 -13.12 -1.22
CA LYS A 262 23.03 -12.85 -1.32
C LYS A 262 22.61 -11.75 -0.33
N LYS A 263 22.02 -10.64 -0.81
CA LYS A 263 21.66 -9.48 0.01
C LYS A 263 20.34 -9.71 0.77
N TYR A 264 20.28 -9.24 2.03
CA TYR A 264 19.09 -9.25 2.88
C TYR A 264 17.94 -8.40 2.30
N LEU A 265 16.73 -8.98 2.19
CA LEU A 265 15.49 -8.22 2.17
C LEU A 265 15.07 -7.92 3.62
N LYS A 266 15.08 -6.65 4.02
CA LYS A 266 14.46 -6.25 5.29
C LYS A 266 12.94 -6.35 5.16
N VAL A 267 12.35 -7.28 5.89
CA VAL A 267 10.90 -7.36 6.11
C VAL A 267 10.52 -6.20 7.02
N GLY A 268 9.60 -5.34 6.56
CA GLY A 268 9.00 -4.31 7.39
C GLY A 268 9.39 -2.88 7.04
N THR A 269 9.01 -2.38 5.87
CA THR A 269 8.50 -1.01 5.69
C THR A 269 7.94 -0.86 4.28
N LYS A 270 6.71 -0.36 4.19
CA LYS A 270 6.00 -0.08 2.94
C LYS A 270 6.82 0.89 2.09
N ALA A 271 7.40 0.44 0.99
CA ALA A 271 8.13 1.31 0.08
C ALA A 271 7.83 1.01 -1.39
N LYS A 272 7.60 2.11 -2.10
CA LYS A 272 7.43 2.29 -3.54
C LYS A 272 8.21 1.29 -4.40
N GLN A 273 7.54 0.81 -5.44
CA GLN A 273 8.12 0.08 -6.55
C GLN A 273 9.30 0.84 -7.16
N VAL A 274 10.55 0.44 -6.89
CA VAL A 274 11.67 0.67 -7.79
C VAL A 274 12.70 -0.45 -7.62
N GLY A 275 12.98 -1.15 -8.72
CA GLY A 275 14.15 -2.04 -8.86
C GLY A 275 13.83 -3.53 -8.85
N ARG A 276 13.56 -4.11 -10.03
CA ARG A 276 13.35 -5.54 -10.28
C ARG A 276 14.41 -6.42 -9.57
N PRO A 277 14.03 -7.52 -8.90
CA PRO A 277 14.99 -8.56 -8.51
C PRO A 277 15.55 -9.25 -9.77
N ARG A 278 16.85 -9.57 -9.77
CA ARG A 278 17.56 -10.20 -10.89
C ARG A 278 17.14 -11.67 -11.07
N LYS A 279 16.61 -11.92 -12.26
CA LYS A 279 16.52 -13.17 -13.06
C LYS A 279 15.93 -14.41 -12.37
N PHE A 280 14.60 -14.48 -12.39
CA PHE A 280 13.86 -15.73 -12.54
C PHE A 280 14.30 -16.40 -13.86
N THR A 281 15.25 -17.34 -13.79
CA THR A 281 15.84 -17.99 -14.97
C THR A 281 14.93 -19.08 -15.50
N ASP A 282 15.03 -19.38 -16.79
CA ASP A 282 14.24 -20.43 -17.42
C ASP A 282 14.58 -21.80 -16.83
N ALA A 283 15.87 -22.04 -16.55
CA ALA A 283 16.35 -23.26 -15.89
C ALA A 283 15.71 -23.47 -14.50
N PHE A 284 15.56 -22.41 -13.70
CA PHE A 284 14.91 -22.49 -12.40
C PHE A 284 13.42 -22.86 -12.54
N LEU A 285 12.72 -22.23 -13.47
CA LEU A 285 11.31 -22.51 -13.73
C LEU A 285 11.08 -23.92 -14.27
N ILE A 286 11.90 -24.38 -15.22
CA ILE A 286 11.85 -25.74 -15.77
C ILE A 286 12.02 -26.76 -14.63
N ARG A 287 13.03 -26.57 -13.77
CA ARG A 287 13.29 -27.44 -12.63
C ARG A 287 12.12 -27.44 -11.63
N LEU A 288 11.64 -26.26 -11.26
CA LEU A 288 10.51 -26.10 -10.34
C LEU A 288 9.26 -26.86 -10.82
N ILE A 289 8.96 -26.81 -12.12
CA ILE A 289 7.82 -27.51 -12.73
C ILE A 289 8.06 -29.03 -12.77
N ASN A 290 9.26 -29.47 -13.12
CA ASN A 290 9.57 -30.90 -13.21
C ASN A 290 9.63 -31.58 -11.84
N GLU A 291 10.12 -30.89 -10.82
CA GLU A 291 10.17 -31.39 -9.43
C GLU A 291 8.79 -31.37 -8.76
N ASN A 292 7.88 -30.53 -9.26
CA ASN A 292 6.55 -30.37 -8.69
C ASN A 292 5.47 -30.45 -9.77
N PRO A 293 5.35 -31.61 -10.46
CA PRO A 293 4.41 -31.76 -11.56
C PRO A 293 2.96 -31.59 -11.09
N ASP A 294 2.69 -31.72 -9.79
CA ASP A 294 1.36 -31.66 -9.19
C ASP A 294 0.85 -30.27 -8.82
N LEU A 295 1.73 -29.27 -8.78
CA LEU A 295 1.36 -27.95 -8.29
C LEU A 295 0.65 -27.08 -9.33
N ASN A 296 -0.33 -26.31 -8.86
CA ASN A 296 -0.98 -25.29 -9.67
C ASN A 296 -0.13 -24.00 -9.76
N MET A 297 -0.51 -23.08 -10.64
CA MET A 297 0.31 -21.88 -10.91
C MET A 297 0.43 -20.97 -9.68
N ASN A 298 -0.57 -20.97 -8.79
CA ASN A 298 -0.54 -20.20 -7.54
C ASN A 298 0.47 -20.80 -6.56
N GLU A 299 0.51 -22.12 -6.43
CA GLU A 299 1.48 -22.82 -5.58
C GLU A 299 2.90 -22.66 -6.11
N LEU A 300 3.10 -22.83 -7.42
CA LEU A 300 4.40 -22.57 -8.05
C LEU A 300 4.85 -21.12 -7.84
N ALA A 301 3.94 -20.15 -7.96
CA ALA A 301 4.22 -18.74 -7.72
C ALA A 301 4.59 -18.45 -6.25
N LYS A 302 3.91 -19.11 -5.31
CA LYS A 302 4.25 -19.05 -3.88
C LYS A 302 5.63 -19.64 -3.60
N LEU A 303 5.93 -20.83 -4.12
CA LEU A 303 7.23 -21.49 -3.97
C LEU A 303 8.37 -20.66 -4.56
N ALA A 304 8.15 -20.09 -5.74
CA ALA A 304 9.12 -19.22 -6.38
C ALA A 304 9.16 -17.79 -5.81
N ASN A 305 8.25 -17.45 -4.89
CA ASN A 305 8.07 -16.10 -4.36
C ASN A 305 7.96 -15.03 -5.47
N VAL A 306 7.21 -15.34 -6.52
CA VAL A 306 6.93 -14.43 -7.65
C VAL A 306 5.44 -14.31 -7.87
N ASN A 307 5.04 -13.34 -8.71
CA ASN A 307 3.66 -13.25 -9.15
C ASN A 307 3.32 -14.41 -10.11
N VAL A 308 2.11 -14.95 -10.00
CA VAL A 308 1.53 -15.95 -10.92
C VAL A 308 1.70 -15.54 -12.39
N ASN A 309 1.47 -14.27 -12.70
CA ASN A 309 1.65 -13.73 -14.05
C ASN A 309 3.10 -13.80 -14.53
N THR A 310 4.07 -13.69 -13.62
CA THR A 310 5.49 -13.84 -13.96
C THR A 310 5.80 -15.27 -14.39
N ILE A 311 5.28 -16.28 -13.66
CA ILE A 311 5.43 -17.68 -14.04
C ILE A 311 4.74 -17.94 -15.39
N PHE A 312 3.48 -17.54 -15.53
CA PHE A 312 2.71 -17.73 -16.76
C PHE A 312 3.42 -17.15 -18.00
N ASN A 313 3.84 -15.88 -17.92
CA ASN A 313 4.53 -15.22 -19.02
C ASN A 313 5.87 -15.88 -19.36
N ARG A 314 6.55 -16.43 -18.35
CA ARG A 314 7.84 -17.11 -18.55
C ARG A 314 7.68 -18.49 -19.16
N ILE A 315 6.72 -19.30 -18.69
CA ILE A 315 6.37 -20.58 -19.33
C ILE A 315 5.99 -20.35 -20.79
N LYS A 316 5.16 -19.34 -21.07
CA LYS A 316 4.80 -18.97 -22.44
C LYS A 316 6.02 -18.63 -23.28
N LYS A 317 6.96 -17.86 -22.73
CA LYS A 317 8.19 -17.48 -23.42
C LYS A 317 9.08 -18.71 -23.70
N ILE A 318 9.28 -19.56 -22.70
CA ILE A 318 10.09 -20.79 -22.82
C ILE A 318 9.51 -21.70 -23.89
N ASN A 319 8.18 -21.89 -23.91
CA ASN A 319 7.50 -22.73 -24.91
C ASN A 319 7.49 -22.13 -26.33
N CYS A 320 7.85 -20.86 -26.49
CA CYS A 320 8.09 -20.24 -27.80
C CYS A 320 9.54 -20.42 -28.28
N GLU A 321 10.46 -20.77 -27.37
CA GLU A 321 11.84 -21.15 -27.67
C GLU A 321 11.87 -22.70 -27.76
N ASP A 322 12.82 -23.34 -28.46
CA ASP A 322 12.79 -24.79 -28.78
C ASP A 322 12.76 -25.75 -27.55
N ILE A 323 12.80 -25.20 -26.33
CA ILE A 323 12.68 -25.91 -25.07
C ILE A 323 11.21 -25.92 -24.63
N LYS A 324 10.51 -27.05 -24.84
CA LYS A 324 9.13 -27.20 -24.37
C LYS A 324 9.06 -27.63 -22.90
N VAL A 325 8.54 -26.76 -22.05
CA VAL A 325 8.10 -27.11 -20.69
C VAL A 325 6.73 -27.75 -20.79
N LYS A 326 6.64 -29.03 -20.42
CA LYS A 326 5.37 -29.77 -20.30
C LYS A 326 4.61 -29.37 -19.04
N TYR A 327 4.23 -28.09 -18.94
CA TYR A 327 3.33 -27.63 -17.90
C TYR A 327 1.88 -27.72 -18.38
N ILE A 328 1.13 -28.63 -17.78
CA ILE A 328 -0.32 -28.68 -17.96
C ILE A 328 -0.91 -27.67 -16.98
N SER A 329 -1.54 -26.61 -17.49
CA SER A 329 -2.19 -25.60 -16.65
C SER A 329 -3.25 -26.24 -15.76
N LYS A 330 -2.92 -26.43 -14.48
CA LYS A 330 -3.85 -26.92 -13.44
C LYS A 330 -4.71 -25.80 -12.86
N ASN A 331 -4.66 -24.61 -13.47
CA ASN A 331 -5.47 -23.48 -13.06
C ASN A 331 -6.94 -23.78 -13.36
N ASP A 332 -7.66 -23.85 -12.26
CA ASP A 332 -9.04 -24.24 -12.13
C ASP A 332 -9.28 -25.64 -12.70
N VAL A 333 -9.37 -26.62 -11.79
CA VAL A 333 -10.47 -27.58 -11.85
C VAL A 333 -11.65 -26.79 -12.41
N SER A 334 -12.11 -27.10 -13.63
CA SER A 334 -13.40 -26.58 -14.06
C SER A 334 -14.33 -26.95 -12.92
N LYS A 335 -14.73 -25.99 -12.08
CA LYS A 335 -15.44 -26.30 -10.82
C LYS A 335 -16.75 -27.06 -11.08
N PHE A 336 -17.12 -27.20 -12.35
CA PHE A 336 -18.18 -27.99 -12.88
C PHE A 336 -17.83 -28.31 -14.34
N SER A 337 -18.15 -29.52 -14.79
CA SER A 337 -18.01 -29.92 -16.19
C SER A 337 -19.13 -29.29 -17.03
N ASP A 338 -18.98 -29.31 -18.35
CA ASP A 338 -20.05 -28.85 -19.23
C ASP A 338 -21.30 -29.73 -19.06
N GLU A 339 -21.16 -31.04 -18.73
CA GLU A 339 -22.30 -31.91 -18.39
C GLU A 339 -23.06 -31.42 -17.15
N LEU A 340 -22.36 -30.96 -16.11
CA LEU A 340 -23.00 -30.46 -14.90
C LEU A 340 -23.88 -29.23 -15.20
N ILE A 341 -23.41 -28.32 -16.05
CA ILE A 341 -24.20 -27.15 -16.48
C ILE A 341 -25.41 -27.59 -17.29
N ILE A 342 -25.20 -28.51 -18.25
CA ILE A 342 -26.27 -29.02 -19.11
C ILE A 342 -27.36 -29.67 -18.26
N ASN A 343 -26.98 -30.58 -17.36
CA ASN A 343 -27.90 -31.26 -16.45
C ASN A 343 -28.59 -30.24 -15.54
N SER A 344 -27.85 -29.31 -14.93
CA SER A 344 -28.46 -28.29 -14.04
C SER A 344 -29.50 -27.43 -14.75
N VAL A 345 -29.29 -27.08 -16.03
CA VAL A 345 -30.25 -26.32 -16.83
C VAL A 345 -31.45 -27.19 -17.25
N ASN A 346 -31.21 -28.44 -17.64
CA ASN A 346 -32.27 -29.35 -18.08
C ASN A 346 -33.16 -29.80 -16.92
N ASP A 347 -32.56 -30.07 -15.76
CA ASP A 347 -33.26 -30.50 -14.54
C ASP A 347 -34.03 -29.33 -13.90
N ASN A 348 -33.62 -28.09 -14.16
CA ASN A 348 -34.21 -26.90 -13.58
C ASN A 348 -34.45 -25.80 -14.64
N PRO A 349 -35.35 -26.04 -15.61
CA PRO A 349 -35.58 -25.09 -16.70
C PRO A 349 -36.14 -23.76 -16.20
N ASP A 350 -36.64 -23.72 -14.95
CA ASP A 350 -37.23 -22.53 -14.33
C ASP A 350 -36.27 -21.56 -13.65
N LEU A 351 -35.04 -21.99 -13.36
CA LEU A 351 -34.09 -21.17 -12.65
C LEU A 351 -33.51 -20.05 -13.52
N ASN A 352 -33.39 -18.87 -12.92
CA ASN A 352 -32.61 -17.80 -13.51
C ASN A 352 -31.10 -18.00 -13.26
N LEU A 353 -30.29 -17.19 -13.93
CA LEU A 353 -28.83 -17.30 -13.89
C LEU A 353 -28.25 -17.16 -12.47
N GLU A 354 -28.91 -16.38 -11.60
CA GLU A 354 -28.48 -16.17 -10.22
C GLU A 354 -28.72 -17.42 -9.37
N GLU A 355 -29.88 -18.04 -9.53
CA GLU A 355 -30.24 -19.29 -8.84
C GLU A 355 -29.38 -20.46 -9.31
N LEU A 356 -29.18 -20.61 -10.63
CA LEU A 356 -28.23 -21.58 -11.19
C LEU A 356 -26.82 -21.36 -10.62
N SER A 357 -26.41 -20.10 -10.43
CA SER A 357 -25.11 -19.79 -9.85
C SER A 357 -24.96 -20.22 -8.39
N LYS A 358 -26.02 -20.11 -7.61
CA LYS A 358 -26.07 -20.59 -6.23
C LYS A 358 -26.07 -22.10 -6.18
N LEU A 359 -26.84 -22.76 -7.06
CA LEU A 359 -26.90 -24.22 -7.17
C LEU A 359 -25.53 -24.83 -7.50
N ILE A 360 -24.81 -24.23 -8.46
CA ILE A 360 -23.51 -24.71 -8.93
C ILE A 360 -22.34 -24.21 -8.04
N GLY A 361 -22.58 -23.24 -7.15
CA GLY A 361 -21.54 -22.66 -6.29
C GLY A 361 -20.53 -21.81 -7.06
N THR A 362 -20.98 -21.05 -8.06
CA THR A 362 -20.13 -20.20 -8.91
C THR A 362 -20.76 -18.83 -9.18
N SER A 363 -20.10 -17.98 -9.96
CA SER A 363 -20.65 -16.67 -10.33
C SER A 363 -21.62 -16.80 -11.52
N PRO A 364 -22.72 -16.01 -11.54
CA PRO A 364 -23.64 -15.96 -12.69
C PRO A 364 -22.90 -15.66 -14.00
N ARG A 365 -21.90 -14.76 -13.94
CA ARG A 365 -21.06 -14.39 -15.09
C ARG A 365 -20.27 -15.60 -15.63
N THR A 366 -19.77 -16.46 -14.76
CA THR A 366 -19.05 -17.68 -15.16
C THR A 366 -19.99 -18.64 -15.88
N ILE A 367 -21.19 -18.89 -15.35
CA ILE A 367 -22.19 -19.76 -15.99
C ILE A 367 -22.61 -19.19 -17.34
N SER A 368 -22.93 -17.90 -17.42
CA SER A 368 -23.33 -17.28 -18.69
C SER A 368 -22.23 -17.40 -19.74
N ARG A 369 -20.97 -17.21 -19.36
CA ARG A 369 -19.84 -17.38 -20.27
C ARG A 369 -19.73 -18.83 -20.75
N ARG A 370 -19.88 -19.80 -19.85
CA ARG A 370 -19.83 -21.23 -20.17
C ARG A 370 -20.99 -21.69 -21.05
N LEU A 371 -22.23 -21.28 -20.76
CA LEU A 371 -23.40 -21.56 -21.60
C LEU A 371 -23.19 -21.07 -23.04
N LYS A 372 -22.62 -19.86 -23.21
CA LYS A 372 -22.26 -19.34 -24.54
C LYS A 372 -21.19 -20.20 -25.24
N GLN A 373 -20.19 -20.66 -24.50
CA GLN A 373 -19.14 -21.52 -25.02
C GLN A 373 -19.67 -22.90 -25.45
N ILE A 374 -20.55 -23.49 -24.65
CA ILE A 374 -21.17 -24.79 -24.98
C ILE A 374 -22.02 -24.66 -26.24
N ASN A 375 -22.85 -23.61 -26.32
CA ASN A 375 -23.67 -23.33 -27.51
C ASN A 375 -22.82 -23.04 -28.75
N SER A 376 -21.67 -22.37 -28.62
CA SER A 376 -20.76 -22.16 -29.76
C SER A 376 -20.06 -23.43 -30.23
N ASN A 377 -19.96 -24.46 -29.38
CA ASN A 377 -19.36 -25.75 -29.71
C ASN A 377 -20.37 -26.75 -30.31
N GLY A 378 -21.57 -26.31 -30.66
CA GLY A 378 -22.60 -27.13 -31.33
C GLY A 378 -23.49 -27.95 -30.40
N LYS A 379 -23.23 -27.98 -29.09
CA LYS A 379 -24.17 -28.52 -28.09
C LYS A 379 -25.22 -27.46 -27.79
N VAL A 380 -26.45 -27.66 -28.27
CA VAL A 380 -27.55 -26.70 -28.08
C VAL A 380 -28.12 -26.87 -26.67
N ILE A 381 -27.79 -25.95 -25.76
CA ILE A 381 -28.48 -25.80 -24.48
C ILE A 381 -29.62 -24.79 -24.68
N ASN A 382 -30.85 -25.23 -24.44
CA ASN A 382 -32.04 -24.38 -24.49
C ASN A 382 -32.19 -23.52 -23.23
N TYR A 383 -31.19 -22.69 -22.93
CA TYR A 383 -31.28 -21.73 -21.84
C TYR A 383 -31.85 -20.41 -22.36
N VAL A 384 -33.10 -20.11 -21.99
CA VAL A 384 -33.71 -18.81 -22.25
C VAL A 384 -33.32 -17.86 -21.12
N LYS A 385 -32.75 -16.70 -21.46
CA LYS A 385 -32.39 -15.68 -20.46
C LYS A 385 -33.65 -15.18 -19.75
N LYS A 386 -33.91 -15.72 -18.56
CA LYS A 386 -34.99 -15.26 -17.70
C LYS A 386 -34.63 -13.90 -17.14
N LYS A 387 -35.58 -12.96 -17.19
CA LYS A 387 -35.43 -11.73 -16.42
C LYS A 387 -35.37 -12.15 -14.95
N PRO A 388 -34.43 -11.62 -14.14
CA PRO A 388 -34.52 -11.82 -12.70
C PRO A 388 -35.92 -11.38 -12.31
N LEU A 389 -36.66 -12.24 -11.61
CA LEU A 389 -37.97 -11.89 -11.08
C LEU A 389 -37.79 -10.50 -10.44
N PRO A 390 -38.58 -9.49 -10.85
CA PRO A 390 -38.50 -8.18 -10.23
C PRO A 390 -38.63 -8.48 -8.75
N LYS A 391 -37.58 -8.20 -7.96
CA LYS A 391 -37.58 -8.44 -6.51
C LYS A 391 -38.91 -7.91 -6.04
N THR A 392 -39.86 -8.81 -5.81
CA THR A 392 -41.19 -8.42 -5.39
C THR A 392 -40.87 -7.66 -4.14
N ARG A 393 -41.13 -6.35 -4.17
CA ARG A 393 -40.93 -5.52 -3.00
C ARG A 393 -42.00 -6.04 -2.04
N VAL A 394 -41.69 -7.14 -1.35
CA VAL A 394 -42.43 -7.60 -0.20
C VAL A 394 -42.46 -6.35 0.65
N LYS A 395 -43.64 -5.73 0.72
CA LYS A 395 -43.81 -4.53 1.53
C LYS A 395 -43.53 -5.01 2.93
N LEU A 396 -42.35 -4.68 3.43
CA LEU A 396 -41.93 -5.03 4.78
C LEU A 396 -42.83 -4.21 5.72
N THR A 397 -43.96 -4.80 6.09
CA THR A 397 -44.90 -4.18 7.02
C THR A 397 -44.26 -4.11 8.40
N GLU A 398 -44.68 -3.14 9.21
CA GLU A 398 -44.15 -2.96 10.55
C GLU A 398 -44.46 -4.21 11.41
N GLU A 399 -45.65 -4.79 11.26
CA GLU A 399 -46.09 -6.03 11.92
C GLU A 399 -45.20 -7.24 11.57
N PHE A 400 -44.92 -7.45 10.28
CA PHE A 400 -44.06 -8.56 9.85
C PHE A 400 -42.66 -8.45 10.46
N LEU A 401 -42.10 -7.23 10.51
CA LEU A 401 -40.76 -7.03 11.06
C LEU A 401 -40.73 -7.20 12.59
N ILE A 402 -41.77 -6.76 13.30
CA ILE A 402 -41.91 -6.96 14.75
C ILE A 402 -41.97 -8.45 15.07
N ASN A 403 -42.82 -9.21 14.36
CA ASN A 403 -42.95 -10.65 14.55
C ASN A 403 -41.64 -11.37 14.23
N LEU A 404 -41.00 -11.03 13.10
CA LEU A 404 -39.73 -11.64 12.70
C LEU A 404 -38.63 -11.48 13.76
N VAL A 405 -38.54 -10.31 14.39
CA VAL A 405 -37.57 -10.06 15.47
C VAL A 405 -37.96 -10.80 16.75
N ASN A 406 -39.24 -10.77 17.14
CA ASN A 406 -39.71 -11.37 18.38
C ASN A 406 -39.64 -12.91 18.36
N GLU A 407 -39.91 -13.52 17.22
CA GLU A 407 -39.78 -14.96 17.01
C GLU A 407 -38.31 -15.40 16.93
N ASN A 408 -37.39 -14.48 16.62
CA ASN A 408 -35.99 -14.80 16.38
C ASN A 408 -35.03 -13.86 17.13
N PRO A 409 -35.11 -13.77 18.48
CA PRO A 409 -34.28 -12.85 19.27
C PRO A 409 -32.79 -13.19 19.18
N GLY A 410 -32.45 -14.42 18.75
CA GLY A 410 -31.12 -14.95 18.51
C GLY A 410 -30.40 -14.35 17.30
N LEU A 411 -31.13 -13.91 16.27
CA LEU A 411 -30.54 -13.61 14.98
C LEU A 411 -29.84 -12.26 14.91
N THR A 412 -28.78 -12.20 14.11
CA THR A 412 -28.09 -10.98 13.71
C THR A 412 -28.88 -10.23 12.63
N MET A 413 -28.54 -8.95 12.43
CA MET A 413 -29.15 -8.11 11.40
C MET A 413 -29.01 -8.71 9.98
N ALA A 414 -27.90 -9.42 9.72
CA ALA A 414 -27.64 -10.09 8.45
C ALA A 414 -28.60 -11.27 8.21
N GLU A 415 -28.85 -12.06 9.25
CA GLU A 415 -29.75 -13.21 9.19
C GLU A 415 -31.21 -12.77 9.07
N LEU A 416 -31.63 -11.75 9.84
CA LEU A 416 -32.96 -11.14 9.70
C LEU A 416 -33.18 -10.59 8.29
N ALA A 417 -32.17 -9.91 7.73
CA ALA A 417 -32.24 -9.40 6.37
C ALA A 417 -32.34 -10.52 5.33
N LYS A 418 -31.67 -11.65 5.56
CA LYS A 418 -31.76 -12.85 4.72
C LYS A 418 -33.15 -13.48 4.77
N LEU A 419 -33.75 -13.63 5.96
CA LEU A 419 -35.11 -14.16 6.13
C LEU A 419 -36.16 -13.26 5.47
N ALA A 420 -36.02 -11.94 5.63
CA ALA A 420 -36.92 -10.96 5.03
C ALA A 420 -36.63 -10.69 3.53
N ASN A 421 -35.58 -11.29 2.97
CA ASN A 421 -35.09 -11.07 1.60
C ASN A 421 -34.88 -9.57 1.26
N VAL A 422 -34.32 -8.80 2.19
CA VAL A 422 -34.00 -7.37 2.03
C VAL A 422 -32.56 -7.09 2.44
N SER A 423 -32.11 -5.84 2.29
CA SER A 423 -30.78 -5.45 2.78
C SER A 423 -30.77 -5.24 4.29
N THR A 424 -29.62 -5.43 4.93
CA THR A 424 -29.41 -5.12 6.35
C THR A 424 -29.73 -3.66 6.69
N GLY A 425 -29.38 -2.74 5.80
CA GLY A 425 -29.73 -1.32 5.92
C GLY A 425 -31.24 -1.09 5.90
N THR A 426 -31.98 -1.85 5.09
CA THR A 426 -33.45 -1.77 5.04
C THR A 426 -34.07 -2.18 6.38
N ILE A 427 -33.64 -3.31 6.95
CA ILE A 427 -34.10 -3.75 8.29
C ILE A 427 -33.76 -2.70 9.33
N SER A 428 -32.51 -2.24 9.39
CA SER A 428 -32.07 -1.24 10.37
C SER A 428 -32.87 0.06 10.30
N ASN A 429 -33.14 0.55 9.08
CA ASN A 429 -33.95 1.75 8.87
C ASN A 429 -35.41 1.54 9.29
N HIS A 430 -36.00 0.38 9.02
CA HIS A 430 -37.36 0.06 9.46
C HIS A 430 -37.45 -0.06 10.98
N ILE A 431 -36.53 -0.77 11.65
CA ILE A 431 -36.49 -0.86 13.12
C ILE A 431 -36.39 0.55 13.74
N ARG A 432 -35.51 1.41 13.20
CA ARG A 432 -35.39 2.79 13.66
C ARG A 432 -36.68 3.59 13.48
N LYS A 433 -37.37 3.40 12.35
CA LYS A 433 -38.65 4.05 12.05
C LYS A 433 -39.75 3.60 13.00
N ILE A 434 -39.85 2.29 13.26
CA ILE A 434 -40.83 1.72 14.22
C ILE A 434 -40.57 2.30 15.62
N ASN A 435 -39.31 2.26 16.08
CA ASN A 435 -38.91 2.82 17.37
C ASN A 435 -39.19 4.33 17.47
N SER A 436 -39.00 5.10 16.38
CA SER A 436 -39.30 6.54 16.37
C SER A 436 -40.79 6.87 16.49
N LYS A 437 -41.67 5.91 16.17
CA LYS A 437 -43.14 6.05 16.31
C LYS A 437 -43.64 5.60 17.68
N GLY A 438 -42.76 5.20 18.60
CA GLY A 438 -43.11 4.73 19.95
C GLY A 438 -43.42 3.23 20.06
N ALA A 439 -43.59 2.52 18.95
CA ALA A 439 -43.61 1.06 18.95
C ALA A 439 -42.19 0.54 19.19
N LYS A 440 -41.95 -0.24 20.25
CA LYS A 440 -40.62 -0.77 20.58
C LYS A 440 -40.41 -2.13 19.93
N VAL A 441 -39.45 -2.22 19.02
CA VAL A 441 -38.91 -3.50 18.54
C VAL A 441 -37.83 -3.95 19.53
N ASN A 442 -37.97 -5.15 20.10
CA ASN A 442 -37.01 -5.70 21.08
C ASN A 442 -35.76 -6.29 20.39
N TYR A 443 -35.11 -5.50 19.53
CA TYR A 443 -33.87 -5.92 18.87
C TYR A 443 -32.65 -5.39 19.63
N ILE A 444 -31.84 -6.31 20.16
CA ILE A 444 -30.53 -6.00 20.74
C ILE A 444 -29.49 -6.10 19.63
N TYR A 445 -28.70 -5.05 19.43
CA TYR A 445 -27.66 -5.06 18.40
C TYR A 445 -26.57 -6.09 18.72
N LYS A 446 -26.38 -7.05 17.81
CA LYS A 446 -25.35 -8.09 17.90
C LYS A 446 -24.27 -7.83 16.86
N ASP A 447 -23.02 -7.66 17.31
CA ASP A 447 -21.87 -7.57 16.42
C ASP A 447 -21.45 -8.98 16.00
N SER A 448 -21.47 -9.25 14.71
CA SER A 448 -21.10 -10.56 14.15
C SER A 448 -19.65 -10.95 14.49
N ARG A 449 -18.79 -9.99 14.81
CA ARG A 449 -17.37 -10.24 15.15
C ARG A 449 -17.15 -10.78 16.57
N LYS A 450 -18.11 -10.63 17.49
CA LYS A 450 -17.96 -11.09 18.88
C LYS A 450 -18.55 -12.48 19.14
N ILE A 451 -19.40 -12.99 18.26
CA ILE A 451 -20.07 -14.28 18.44
C ILE A 451 -19.13 -15.45 18.09
N GLU A 452 -18.20 -15.24 17.14
CA GLU A 452 -17.21 -16.28 16.77
C GLU A 452 -16.20 -16.58 17.89
N GLU A 453 -15.95 -15.65 18.81
CA GLU A 453 -15.04 -15.88 19.95
C GLU A 453 -15.67 -16.76 21.04
N GLN A 454 -17.01 -16.81 21.16
CA GLN A 454 -17.70 -17.64 22.16
C GLN A 454 -17.94 -19.08 21.70
N HIS A 455 -17.92 -19.36 20.41
CA HIS A 455 -18.13 -20.71 19.87
C HIS A 455 -16.83 -21.54 19.73
N CYS A 456 -15.66 -20.92 19.90
CA CYS A 456 -14.36 -21.61 19.88
C CYS A 456 -13.87 -22.06 21.27
N GLU A 457 -14.61 -21.77 22.35
CA GLU A 457 -14.28 -22.19 23.72
C GLU A 457 -15.22 -23.30 24.25
N SER A 458 -15.95 -24.01 23.38
CA SER A 458 -16.82 -25.14 23.74
C SER A 458 -16.34 -26.48 23.19
#